data_AF-A0ABD3Y0M8-F1
#
_entry.id   AF-A0ABD3Y0M8-F1
#
_cell.length_a   1.000
_cell.length_b   1.000
_cell.length_c   1.000
_cell.angle_alpha   90.00
_cell.angle_beta   90.00
_cell.angle_gamma   90.00
#
_symmetry.space_group_name_H-M   'P 1'
#
loop_
_entity.id
_entity.type
_entity.pdbx_description
1 polymer ?
#
loop_
_entity_poly.entity_id
_entity_poly.type
_entity_poly.pdbx_seq_one_letter_code
_entity_poly.pdbx_strand_id
1 'polypeptide(L)'
;MALQRRYRRRHVRFLLERRTIRDRGNPMDVDDTVLFARYRFTRLTILFIVDIVTEKLDSALTKRSMALSLLYKVLVALRFFATGAHFRLIGESLGVSVATVSRCVFEVARALVRQA
;
A
#
# COMPACT_ATOMS: atom_id res chain seq x y z
N MET A 1 20.20 6.00 -15.50
CA MET A 1 20.41 6.43 -14.10
C MET A 1 19.90 7.85 -13.74
N ALA A 2 19.21 8.58 -14.62
CA ALA A 2 18.62 9.89 -14.28
C ALA A 2 17.13 9.83 -13.87
N LEU A 3 16.41 8.77 -14.24
CA LEU A 3 14.98 8.60 -13.96
C LEU A 3 14.67 8.27 -12.49
N GLN A 4 15.54 7.48 -11.84
CA GLN A 4 15.39 7.05 -10.44
C GLN A 4 15.50 8.21 -9.43
N ARG A 5 16.27 9.25 -9.75
CA ARG A 5 16.54 10.36 -8.83
C ARG A 5 15.38 11.37 -8.76
N ARG A 6 14.63 11.56 -9.85
CA ARG A 6 13.45 12.46 -9.88
C ARG A 6 12.20 11.82 -9.26
N TYR A 7 12.05 10.51 -9.39
CA TYR A 7 10.94 9.76 -8.79
C TYR A 7 10.93 9.81 -7.25
N ARG A 8 12.11 9.80 -6.62
CA ARG A 8 12.27 9.63 -5.16
C ARG A 8 11.71 10.78 -4.30
N ARG A 9 11.56 12.00 -4.84
CA ARG A 9 11.21 13.20 -4.03
C ARG A 9 9.75 13.66 -4.16
N ARG A 10 9.09 13.44 -5.30
CA ARG A 10 7.71 13.89 -5.52
C ARG A 10 6.68 12.85 -5.08
N HIS A 11 6.93 11.57 -5.38
CA HIS A 11 6.03 10.48 -5.02
C HIS A 11 5.93 10.26 -3.51
N VAL A 12 7.06 10.23 -2.80
CA VAL A 12 7.10 10.02 -1.34
C VAL A 12 6.32 11.09 -0.57
N ARG A 13 6.33 12.35 -1.04
CA ARG A 13 5.54 13.43 -0.44
C ARG A 13 4.04 13.23 -0.62
N PHE A 14 3.58 12.90 -1.82
CA PHE A 14 2.15 12.60 -2.04
C PHE A 14 1.66 11.38 -1.24
N LEU A 15 2.51 10.39 -0.99
CA LEU A 15 2.19 9.21 -0.20
C LEU A 15 2.07 9.49 1.31
N LEU A 16 2.72 10.53 1.83
CA LEU A 16 2.81 10.82 3.26
C LEU A 16 1.96 12.03 3.71
N GLU A 17 1.50 12.85 2.77
CA GLU A 17 0.98 14.18 3.09
C GLU A 17 -0.53 14.23 2.92
N ARG A 18 -1.28 13.79 3.96
CA ARG A 18 -2.40 14.56 4.57
C ARG A 18 -3.20 13.74 5.61
N ARG A 19 -3.28 14.37 6.80
CA ARG A 19 -4.29 14.27 7.88
C ARG A 19 -4.14 13.16 8.93
N THR A 20 -3.65 13.58 10.10
CA THR A 20 -3.80 13.00 11.45
C THR A 20 -4.24 11.54 11.49
N ILE A 21 -3.32 10.69 11.05
CA ILE A 21 -3.38 9.24 11.15
C ILE A 21 -3.09 8.92 12.64
N ARG A 22 -3.85 8.01 13.27
CA ARG A 22 -3.35 7.32 14.47
C ARG A 22 -1.93 6.86 14.15
N ASP A 23 -0.97 7.10 15.02
CA ASP A 23 0.42 6.75 14.74
C ASP A 23 0.54 5.22 14.61
N ARG A 24 0.43 4.71 13.38
CA ARG A 24 0.42 3.27 13.05
C ARG A 24 1.84 2.75 12.80
N GLY A 25 2.84 3.63 12.91
CA GLY A 25 4.18 3.39 12.39
C GLY A 25 4.19 3.29 10.86
N ASN A 26 5.35 3.52 10.26
CA ASN A 26 5.55 3.22 8.85
C ASN A 26 5.84 1.71 8.70
N PRO A 27 4.98 0.89 8.08
CA PRO A 27 5.22 -0.55 7.98
C PRO A 27 6.41 -0.89 7.06
N MET A 28 6.87 0.08 6.26
CA MET A 28 8.12 -0.03 5.50
C MET A 28 9.35 0.38 6.30
N ASP A 29 9.25 0.84 7.54
CA ASP A 29 10.41 1.22 8.36
C ASP A 29 10.95 0.00 9.13
N VAL A 30 11.34 -1.02 8.36
CA VAL A 30 11.91 -2.28 8.83
C VAL A 30 13.03 -2.71 7.88
N ASP A 31 13.88 -3.62 8.33
CA ASP A 31 14.90 -4.23 7.48
C ASP A 31 14.28 -4.95 6.26
N ASP A 32 15.02 -5.00 5.15
CA ASP A 32 14.56 -5.63 3.90
C ASP A 32 14.24 -7.12 4.08
N THR A 33 14.97 -7.83 4.97
CA THR A 33 14.70 -9.25 5.26
C THR A 33 13.33 -9.45 5.92
N VAL A 34 13.00 -8.58 6.88
CA VAL A 34 11.72 -8.55 7.58
C VAL A 34 10.60 -8.15 6.63
N LEU A 35 10.86 -7.16 5.77
CA LEU A 35 9.91 -6.72 4.75
C LEU A 35 9.57 -7.86 3.78
N PHE A 36 10.59 -8.57 3.29
CA PHE A 36 10.41 -9.71 2.41
C PHE A 36 9.67 -10.85 3.11
N ALA A 37 9.98 -11.15 4.38
CA ALA A 37 9.25 -12.16 5.14
C ALA A 37 7.75 -11.82 5.29
N ARG A 38 7.42 -10.54 5.50
CA ARG A 38 6.05 -10.07 5.72
C ARG A 38 5.21 -9.94 4.46
N TYR A 39 5.82 -9.55 3.35
CA TYR A 39 5.12 -9.16 2.12
C TYR A 39 5.53 -9.96 0.88
N ARG A 40 6.57 -10.78 0.95
CA ARG A 40 7.16 -11.56 -0.18
C ARG A 40 7.66 -10.71 -1.34
N PHE A 41 7.87 -9.41 -1.09
CA PHE A 41 8.37 -8.46 -2.06
C PHE A 41 9.47 -7.60 -1.44
N THR A 42 10.45 -7.20 -2.27
CA THR A 42 11.46 -6.22 -1.87
C THR A 42 10.84 -4.82 -1.78
N ARG A 43 11.48 -3.90 -1.07
CA ARG A 43 11.04 -2.50 -0.99
C ARG A 43 10.85 -1.86 -2.37
N LEU A 44 11.76 -2.13 -3.30
CA LEU A 44 11.68 -1.63 -4.67
C LEU A 44 10.47 -2.20 -5.40
N THR A 45 10.22 -3.50 -5.27
CA THR A 45 9.06 -4.14 -5.91
C THR A 45 7.74 -3.64 -5.34
N ILE A 46 7.66 -3.40 -4.03
CA ILE A 46 6.46 -2.82 -3.40
C ILE A 46 6.19 -1.43 -3.98
N LEU A 47 7.22 -0.58 -4.08
CA LEU A 47 7.08 0.76 -4.65
C LEU A 47 6.68 0.72 -6.13
N PHE A 48 7.18 -0.25 -6.89
CA PHE A 48 6.78 -0.47 -8.28
C PHE A 48 5.30 -0.86 -8.39
N ILE A 49 4.82 -1.75 -7.52
CA ILE A 49 3.39 -2.12 -7.46
C ILE A 49 2.53 -0.91 -7.08
N VAL A 50 3.00 -0.06 -6.17
CA VAL A 50 2.30 1.18 -5.81
C VAL A 50 2.17 2.10 -7.03
N ASP A 51 3.22 2.27 -7.83
CA ASP A 51 3.21 3.12 -9.04
C ASP A 51 2.16 2.62 -10.04
N ILE A 52 2.19 1.32 -10.33
CA ILE A 52 1.19 0.60 -11.14
C ILE A 52 -0.25 0.91 -10.68
N VAL A 53 -0.50 0.82 -9.38
CA VAL A 53 -1.83 1.00 -8.81
C VAL A 53 -2.24 2.49 -8.81
N THR A 54 -1.28 3.40 -8.65
CA THR A 54 -1.50 4.86 -8.64
C THR A 54 -2.11 5.33 -9.96
N GLU A 55 -1.54 4.89 -11.09
CA GLU A 55 -1.99 5.28 -12.43
C GLU A 55 -3.47 4.99 -12.70
N LYS A 56 -4.07 3.99 -12.03
CA LYS A 56 -5.46 3.58 -12.25
C LYS A 56 -6.43 4.05 -11.15
N LEU A 57 -5.92 4.41 -9.98
CA LEU A 57 -6.75 4.89 -8.87
C LEU A 57 -7.02 6.40 -8.93
N ASP A 58 -6.16 7.18 -9.59
CA ASP A 58 -6.40 8.62 -9.84
C ASP A 58 -7.69 8.87 -10.63
N SER A 59 -8.19 7.88 -11.37
CA SER A 59 -9.46 7.96 -12.10
C SER A 59 -10.70 7.63 -11.27
N ALA A 60 -10.56 7.04 -10.08
CA ALA A 60 -11.66 6.38 -9.37
C ALA A 60 -11.92 6.85 -7.93
N LEU A 61 -11.03 7.65 -7.33
CA LEU A 61 -11.11 7.98 -5.90
C LEU A 61 -11.76 9.34 -5.63
N THR A 62 -13.03 9.30 -5.22
CA THR A 62 -13.72 10.43 -4.58
C THR A 62 -12.98 10.84 -3.30
N LYS A 63 -12.87 12.15 -3.03
CA LYS A 63 -12.16 12.81 -1.89
C LYS A 63 -12.40 12.21 -0.48
N ARG A 64 -13.41 11.35 -0.31
CA ARG A 64 -13.79 10.67 0.95
C ARG A 64 -13.00 9.36 1.24
N SER A 65 -12.35 8.74 0.24
CA SER A 65 -11.58 7.47 0.39
C SER A 65 -10.10 7.67 0.80
N MET A 66 -9.66 8.92 0.98
CA MET A 66 -8.27 9.32 1.29
C MET A 66 -7.83 9.13 2.76
N ALA A 67 -8.57 8.41 3.60
CA ALA A 67 -8.19 8.23 5.02
C ALA A 67 -6.96 7.31 5.22
N LEU A 68 -6.55 6.58 4.18
CA LEU A 68 -5.41 5.67 4.19
C LEU A 68 -4.51 6.03 3.00
N SER A 69 -3.20 6.20 3.24
CA SER A 69 -2.23 6.41 2.16
C SER A 69 -2.31 5.26 1.15
N LEU A 70 -2.12 5.57 -0.14
CA LEU A 70 -2.15 4.55 -1.19
C LEU A 70 -1.12 3.44 -0.95
N LEU A 71 0.09 3.81 -0.52
CA LEU A 71 1.12 2.87 -0.11
C LEU A 71 0.59 1.92 0.97
N TYR A 72 -0.14 2.45 1.95
CA TYR A 72 -0.71 1.65 3.03
C TYR A 72 -1.80 0.70 2.54
N LYS A 73 -2.65 1.14 1.59
CA LYS A 73 -3.67 0.27 0.97
C LYS A 73 -3.02 -0.90 0.25
N VAL A 74 -1.96 -0.62 -0.50
CA VAL A 74 -1.16 -1.65 -1.18
C VAL A 74 -0.52 -2.60 -0.17
N LEU A 75 0.10 -2.09 0.89
CA LEU A 75 0.68 -2.94 1.94
C LEU A 75 -0.35 -3.84 2.62
N VAL A 76 -1.56 -3.35 2.90
CA VAL A 76 -2.66 -4.17 3.44
C VAL A 76 -3.02 -5.30 2.48
N ALA A 77 -3.15 -5.00 1.18
CA ALA A 77 -3.46 -6.00 0.17
C ALA A 77 -2.31 -7.02 -0.01
N LEU A 78 -1.06 -6.55 -0.09
CA LEU A 78 0.11 -7.41 -0.21
C LEU A 78 0.27 -8.33 1.00
N ARG A 79 -0.01 -7.84 2.22
CA ARG A 79 0.00 -8.66 3.44
C ARG A 79 -0.99 -9.83 3.30
N PHE A 80 -2.18 -9.56 2.79
CA PHE A 80 -3.20 -10.58 2.52
C PHE A 80 -2.74 -11.55 1.44
N PHE A 81 -2.25 -11.07 0.29
CA PHE A 81 -1.78 -11.94 -0.80
C PHE A 81 -0.59 -12.82 -0.40
N ALA A 82 0.31 -12.31 0.44
CA ALA A 82 1.50 -13.03 0.90
C ALA A 82 1.19 -14.13 1.92
N THR A 83 0.12 -13.97 2.71
CA THR A 83 -0.16 -14.85 3.86
C THR A 83 -1.41 -15.69 3.70
N GLY A 84 -2.37 -15.26 2.87
CA GLY A 84 -3.70 -15.88 2.78
C GLY A 84 -4.52 -15.80 4.08
N ALA A 85 -4.10 -14.96 5.04
CA ALA A 85 -4.72 -14.92 6.35
C ALA A 85 -6.08 -14.22 6.36
N HIS A 86 -6.89 -14.52 7.39
CA HIS A 86 -8.17 -13.86 7.63
C HIS A 86 -8.02 -12.34 7.80
N PHE A 87 -8.99 -11.57 7.31
CA PHE A 87 -8.96 -10.10 7.38
C PHE A 87 -8.83 -9.53 8.78
N ARG A 88 -9.27 -10.26 9.83
CA ARG A 88 -9.07 -9.85 11.22
C ARG A 88 -7.59 -9.82 11.61
N LEU A 89 -6.83 -10.86 11.28
CA LEU A 89 -5.40 -10.94 11.56
C LEU A 89 -4.60 -9.88 10.81
N ILE A 90 -4.97 -9.61 9.55
CA ILE A 90 -4.38 -8.52 8.75
C ILE A 90 -4.69 -7.16 9.37
N GLY A 91 -5.93 -6.96 9.81
CA GLY A 91 -6.37 -5.74 10.46
C GLY A 91 -5.64 -5.44 11.76
N GLU A 92 -5.49 -6.45 12.62
CA GLU A 92 -4.72 -6.37 13.86
C GLU A 92 -3.24 -6.08 13.59
N SER A 93 -2.62 -6.79 12.64
CA SER A 93 -1.21 -6.61 12.27
C SER A 93 -0.88 -5.20 11.76
N LEU A 94 -1.87 -4.46 11.24
CA LEU A 94 -1.67 -3.16 10.60
C LEU A 94 -2.55 -2.06 11.22
N GLY A 95 -3.18 -2.30 12.37
CA GLY A 95 -4.01 -1.29 13.05
C GLY A 95 -5.16 -0.71 12.20
N VAL A 96 -5.80 -1.55 11.38
CA VAL A 96 -6.93 -1.18 10.51
C VAL A 96 -8.15 -2.07 10.74
N SER A 97 -9.34 -1.54 10.47
CA SER A 97 -10.58 -2.31 10.61
C SER A 97 -10.69 -3.41 9.55
N VAL A 98 -11.42 -4.49 9.86
CA VAL A 98 -11.72 -5.57 8.88
C VAL A 98 -12.37 -5.02 7.60
N ALA A 99 -13.27 -4.05 7.74
CA ALA A 99 -13.92 -3.40 6.60
C ALA A 99 -12.92 -2.58 5.74
N THR A 100 -11.86 -2.05 6.35
CA THR A 100 -10.77 -1.38 5.62
C THR A 100 -9.94 -2.41 4.86
N VAL A 101 -9.59 -3.53 5.49
CA VAL A 101 -8.82 -4.61 4.83
C VAL A 101 -9.55 -5.11 3.58
N SER A 102 -10.83 -5.47 3.72
CA SER A 102 -11.64 -5.96 2.60
C SER A 102 -11.67 -4.97 1.42
N ARG A 103 -11.91 -3.68 1.70
CA ARG A 103 -11.88 -2.63 0.67
C ARG A 103 -10.51 -2.49 0.01
N CYS A 104 -9.42 -2.48 0.78
CA CYS A 104 -8.07 -2.34 0.22
C CYS A 104 -7.70 -3.52 -0.68
N VAL A 105 -8.00 -4.75 -0.24
CA VAL A 105 -7.75 -5.97 -1.02
C VAL A 105 -8.52 -5.91 -2.34
N PHE A 106 -9.80 -5.56 -2.31
CA PHE A 106 -10.63 -5.48 -3.51
C PHE A 106 -10.18 -4.36 -4.46
N GLU A 107 -9.89 -3.16 -3.94
CA GLU A 107 -9.40 -2.02 -4.72
C GLU A 107 -8.09 -2.35 -5.44
N VAL A 108 -7.12 -2.92 -4.71
CA VAL A 108 -5.79 -3.25 -5.26
C VAL A 108 -5.89 -4.43 -6.24
N ALA A 109 -6.64 -5.49 -5.92
CA ALA A 109 -6.82 -6.62 -6.84
C ALA A 109 -7.45 -6.17 -8.16
N ARG A 110 -8.50 -5.33 -8.09
CA ARG A 110 -9.15 -4.77 -9.30
C ARG A 110 -8.22 -3.87 -10.10
N ALA A 111 -7.37 -3.09 -9.45
CA ALA A 111 -6.39 -2.25 -10.12
C ALA A 111 -5.34 -3.10 -10.87
N LEU A 112 -4.86 -4.18 -10.25
CA LEU A 112 -3.87 -5.08 -10.84
C LEU A 112 -4.43 -5.90 -12.01
N VAL A 113 -5.65 -6.45 -11.89
CA VAL A 113 -6.28 -7.23 -12.97
C VAL A 113 -6.53 -6.37 -14.20
N ARG A 114 -6.83 -5.08 -14.04
CA ARG A 114 -7.03 -4.15 -15.17
C ARG A 114 -5.74 -3.81 -15.93
N GLN A 115 -4.60 -4.31 -15.48
CA GLN A 115 -3.30 -4.06 -16.08
C GLN A 115 -2.71 -5.31 -16.75
N ALA A 116 -3.27 -6.49 -16.50
CA ALA A 116 -2.95 -7.75 -17.19
C ALA A 116 -3.76 -7.86 -18.49
#